data_AF-A0A6G3WY62-F1
#
_entry.id   AF-A0A6G3WY62-F1
#
_cell.length_a   1.000
_cell.length_b   1.000
_cell.length_c   1.000
_cell.angle_alpha   90.00
_cell.angle_beta   90.00
_cell.angle_gamma   90.00
#
_symmetry.space_group_name_H-M   'P 1'
#
loop_
_entity.id
_entity.type
_entity.pdbx_description
1 polymer ?
#
loop_
_entity_poly.entity_id
_entity_poly.type
_entity_poly.pdbx_seq_one_letter_code
_entity_poly.pdbx_strand_id
1 'polypeptide(L)'
;VPGNLLAPSPTEARADDGKTTLTVAVAQSVDSLSPFLAQRLLSTSVLRLMYDFLTNYDPEDNKAIPGLATAWEPSADKLTWTYT
;
A
#
# COMPACT_ATOMS: atom_id res chain seq x y z
N VAL A 1 -35.51 0.75 -4.32
CA VAL A 1 -35.63 0.72 -2.84
C VAL A 1 -35.11 2.05 -2.33
N PRO A 2 -35.88 2.86 -1.58
CA PRO A 2 -35.43 4.17 -1.11
C PRO A 2 -34.30 4.01 -0.09
N GLY A 3 -33.27 4.85 -0.19
CA GLY A 3 -32.08 4.81 0.67
C GLY A 3 -32.38 5.22 2.11
N ASN A 4 -31.90 4.42 3.06
CA ASN A 4 -32.02 4.65 4.48
C ASN A 4 -31.10 5.82 4.91
N LEU A 5 -31.68 6.97 5.23
CA LEU A 5 -31.00 8.23 5.63
C LEU A 5 -30.47 8.24 7.08
N LEU A 6 -30.29 7.08 7.71
CA LEU A 6 -29.94 6.95 9.14
C LEU A 6 -28.75 6.03 9.41
N ALA A 7 -27.83 5.87 8.45
CA ALA A 7 -26.57 5.19 8.76
C ALA A 7 -25.80 6.02 9.82
N PRO A 8 -25.39 5.43 10.95
CA PRO A 8 -24.59 6.15 11.94
C PRO A 8 -23.32 6.67 11.26
N SER A 9 -22.94 7.92 11.56
CA SER A 9 -21.65 8.48 11.13
C SER A 9 -20.53 7.55 11.61
N PRO A 10 -19.51 7.26 10.79
CA PRO A 10 -18.43 6.38 11.20
C PRO A 10 -17.76 6.96 12.45
N THR A 11 -17.82 6.22 13.56
CA THR A 11 -17.12 6.56 14.79
C THR A 11 -15.62 6.53 14.52
N GLU A 12 -14.89 7.58 14.89
CA GLU A 12 -13.43 7.58 14.82
C GLU A 12 -12.88 6.40 15.62
N ALA A 13 -12.07 5.57 14.97
CA ALA A 13 -11.43 4.45 15.62
C ALA A 13 -10.41 4.96 16.63
N ARG A 14 -10.64 4.70 17.92
CA ARG A 14 -9.68 4.96 18.99
C ARG A 14 -8.90 3.67 19.28
N ALA A 15 -7.58 3.71 19.14
CA ALA A 15 -6.73 2.56 19.48
C ALA A 15 -6.82 2.27 20.99
N ASP A 16 -6.97 0.99 21.35
CA ASP A 16 -7.11 0.46 22.70
C ASP A 16 -5.82 -0.28 23.13
N ASP A 17 -5.61 -0.38 24.43
CA ASP A 17 -4.34 -0.27 25.18
C ASP A 17 -3.41 -1.51 25.14
N GLY A 18 -3.31 -2.19 23.99
CA GLY A 18 -2.47 -3.39 23.84
C GLY A 18 -2.86 -4.32 22.69
N LYS A 19 -3.79 -3.91 21.82
CA LYS A 19 -4.19 -4.71 20.64
C LYS A 19 -3.24 -4.44 19.47
N THR A 20 -2.74 -5.51 18.85
CA THR A 20 -1.85 -5.45 17.67
C THR A 20 -2.60 -5.62 16.34
N THR A 21 -3.93 -5.75 16.39
CA THR A 21 -4.76 -5.95 15.20
C THR A 21 -5.35 -4.63 14.73
N LEU A 22 -5.04 -4.25 13.49
CA LEU A 22 -5.70 -3.16 12.78
C LEU A 22 -6.79 -3.72 11.86
N THR A 23 -8.03 -3.25 12.02
CA THR A 23 -9.14 -3.57 11.10
C THR A 23 -9.47 -2.34 10.26
N VAL A 24 -9.37 -2.46 8.94
CA VAL A 24 -9.65 -1.38 7.98
C VAL A 24 -10.89 -1.74 7.16
N ALA A 25 -11.93 -0.91 7.25
CA ALA A 25 -13.11 -1.04 6.41
C ALA A 25 -12.86 -0.40 5.03
N VAL A 26 -13.21 -1.11 3.95
CA VAL A 26 -13.01 -0.64 2.57
C VAL A 26 -14.29 -0.80 1.76
N ALA A 27 -14.56 0.14 0.86
CA ALA A 27 -15.76 0.13 0.01
C ALA A 27 -15.54 -0.53 -1.36
N GLN A 28 -14.27 -0.77 -1.73
CA GLN A 28 -13.89 -1.36 -3.01
C GLN A 28 -13.64 -2.86 -2.85
N SER A 29 -13.84 -3.63 -3.90
CA SER A 29 -13.45 -5.05 -3.97
C SER A 29 -12.04 -5.20 -4.55
N VAL A 30 -11.30 -6.18 -4.03
CA VAL A 30 -10.02 -6.64 -4.58
C VAL A 30 -10.29 -7.39 -5.89
N ASP A 31 -9.64 -6.95 -6.98
CA ASP A 31 -9.74 -7.56 -8.31
C ASP A 31 -8.79 -8.74 -8.52
N SER A 32 -7.60 -8.72 -7.92
CA SER A 32 -6.64 -9.83 -7.92
C SER A 32 -5.64 -9.70 -6.78
N LEU A 33 -5.12 -10.82 -6.29
CA LEU A 33 -3.95 -10.88 -5.41
C LEU A 33 -2.66 -11.21 -6.16
N SER A 34 -2.71 -11.35 -7.49
CA SER A 34 -1.51 -11.46 -8.31
C SER A 34 -0.98 -10.06 -8.64
N PRO A 35 0.31 -9.75 -8.35
CA PRO A 35 0.89 -8.46 -8.69
C PRO A 35 1.02 -8.21 -10.20
N PHE A 36 0.82 -9.25 -11.02
CA PHE A 36 0.82 -9.13 -12.49
C PHE A 36 -0.57 -8.82 -13.07
N LEU A 37 -1.64 -8.94 -12.28
CA LEU A 37 -3.02 -8.81 -12.75
C LEU A 37 -3.80 -7.71 -12.03
N ALA A 38 -3.41 -7.32 -10.82
CA ALA A 38 -4.11 -6.30 -10.04
C ALA A 38 -3.99 -4.91 -10.70
N GLN A 39 -5.10 -4.19 -10.84
CA GLN A 39 -5.14 -2.84 -11.42
C GLN A 39 -5.75 -1.80 -10.48
N ARG A 40 -6.62 -2.23 -9.56
CA ARG A 40 -7.32 -1.32 -8.63
C ARG A 40 -6.41 -0.82 -7.51
N LEU A 41 -6.65 0.42 -7.08
CA LEU A 41 -5.94 1.05 -5.95
C LEU A 41 -5.99 0.20 -4.67
N LEU A 42 -7.16 -0.34 -4.32
CA LEU A 42 -7.28 -1.17 -3.13
C LEU A 42 -6.38 -2.41 -3.23
N SER A 43 -6.42 -3.12 -4.36
CA SER A 43 -5.62 -4.32 -4.57
C SER A 43 -4.13 -4.00 -4.51
N THR A 44 -3.67 -2.96 -5.20
CA THR A 44 -2.25 -2.56 -5.17
C THR A 44 -1.81 -2.07 -3.79
N SER A 45 -2.72 -1.52 -2.98
CA SER A 45 -2.45 -1.18 -1.58
C SER A 45 -2.28 -2.43 -0.71
N VAL A 46 -3.12 -3.46 -0.90
CA VAL A 46 -2.98 -4.75 -0.19
C VAL A 46 -1.70 -5.47 -0.59
N LEU A 47 -1.30 -5.41 -1.87
CA LEU A 47 -0.08 -6.04 -2.35
C LEU A 47 1.19 -5.53 -1.65
N ARG A 48 1.21 -4.26 -1.19
CA ARG A 48 2.32 -3.71 -0.39
C ARG A 48 2.50 -4.38 0.98
N LEU A 49 1.51 -5.14 1.45
CA LEU A 49 1.59 -5.94 2.68
C LEU A 49 2.04 -7.39 2.41
N MET A 50 2.03 -7.83 1.16
CA MET A 50 2.26 -9.22 0.77
C MET A 50 3.56 -9.42 -0.02
N TYR A 51 4.01 -8.40 -0.73
CA TYR A 51 5.15 -8.44 -1.62
C TYR A 51 6.08 -7.25 -1.35
N ASP A 52 7.38 -7.50 -1.44
CA ASP A 52 8.40 -6.45 -1.38
C ASP A 52 8.84 -5.99 -2.78
N PHE A 53 9.37 -4.77 -2.83
CA PHE A 53 9.87 -4.10 -4.02
C PHE A 53 11.40 -3.92 -3.93
N LEU A 54 12.08 -3.67 -5.05
CA LEU A 54 13.50 -3.31 -5.03
C LEU A 54 13.75 -2.07 -4.17
N THR A 55 12.88 -1.06 -4.28
CA THR A 55 12.86 0.14 -3.43
C THR A 55 11.47 0.36 -2.88
N ASN A 56 11.37 1.07 -1.75
CA ASN A 56 10.10 1.46 -1.15
C ASN A 56 10.01 3.00 -1.04
N TYR A 57 8.96 3.51 -0.40
CA TYR A 57 8.73 4.94 -0.22
C TYR A 57 8.71 5.31 1.25
N ASP A 58 9.41 6.39 1.58
CA ASP A 58 9.35 7.00 2.91
C ASP A 58 7.92 7.50 3.20
N PRO A 59 7.32 7.15 4.34
CA PRO A 59 5.94 7.53 4.64
C PRO A 59 5.76 9.04 4.92
N GLU A 60 6.83 9.78 5.22
CA GLU A 60 6.76 11.22 5.54
C GLU A 60 6.89 12.08 4.29
N ASP A 61 7.82 11.75 3.40
CA ASP A 61 8.18 12.60 2.24
C ASP A 61 8.11 11.90 0.88
N ASN A 62 7.73 10.62 0.83
CA ASN A 62 7.63 9.79 -0.39
C ASN A 62 8.93 9.68 -1.20
N LYS A 63 10.11 9.96 -0.62
CA LYS A 63 11.37 9.67 -1.31
C LYS A 63 11.60 8.15 -1.41
N ALA A 64 12.35 7.72 -2.42
CA ALA A 64 12.74 6.32 -2.54
C ALA A 64 13.68 5.93 -1.38
N ILE A 65 13.37 4.81 -0.71
CA ILE A 65 14.15 4.22 0.37
C ILE A 65 14.47 2.75 0.05
N PRO A 66 15.45 2.13 0.74
CA PRO A 66 15.74 0.71 0.58
C PRO A 66 14.52 -0.20 0.69
N GLY A 67 14.50 -1.22 -0.16
CA GLY A 67 13.57 -2.35 -0.11
C GLY A 67 14.38 -3.65 -0.11
N LEU A 68 14.11 -4.53 -1.07
CA LEU A 68 14.97 -5.70 -1.33
C LEU A 68 16.38 -5.30 -1.76
N ALA A 69 16.51 -4.18 -2.47
CA ALA A 69 17.81 -3.58 -2.76
C ALA A 69 18.13 -2.52 -1.70
N THR A 70 19.36 -2.56 -1.24
CA THR A 70 19.90 -1.62 -0.25
C THR A 70 20.59 -0.42 -0.89
N ALA A 71 21.07 -0.59 -2.12
CA ALA A 71 21.66 0.47 -2.93
C ALA A 71 21.25 0.35 -4.40
N TRP A 72 21.28 1.48 -5.11
CA TRP A 72 21.07 1.51 -6.55
C TRP A 72 21.82 2.69 -7.19
N GLU A 73 22.29 2.48 -8.41
CA GLU A 73 23.03 3.50 -9.17
C GLU A 73 22.62 3.49 -10.65
N PRO A 74 22.24 4.65 -11.22
CA PRO A 74 22.02 4.78 -12.66
C PRO A 74 23.35 4.95 -13.42
N SER A 75 23.43 4.43 -14.64
CA SER A 75 24.48 4.79 -15.59
C SER A 75 24.41 6.29 -15.97
N ALA A 76 25.50 6.83 -16.49
CA ALA A 76 25.59 8.23 -16.91
C ALA A 76 24.51 8.64 -17.95
N ASP A 77 24.12 7.72 -18.83
CA ASP A 77 23.05 7.89 -19.82
C ASP A 77 21.65 7.55 -19.31
N LYS A 78 21.54 7.05 -18.06
CA LYS A 78 20.31 6.64 -17.37
C LYS A 78 19.56 5.47 -18.02
N LEU A 79 20.21 4.71 -18.89
CA LEU A 79 19.63 3.54 -19.56
C LEU A 79 19.84 2.24 -18.79
N THR A 80 20.74 2.22 -17.81
CA THR A 80 21.02 1.06 -16.96
C THR A 80 20.93 1.45 -15.50
N TRP A 81 20.34 0.56 -14.69
CA TRP A 81 20.28 0.70 -13.23
C TRP A 81 20.80 -0.59 -12.60
N THR A 82 21.78 -0.46 -11.71
CA THR A 82 22.31 -1.58 -10.93
C THR A 82 21.73 -1.50 -9.52
N TYR A 83 21.14 -2.59 -9.04
CA TYR A 83 20.57 -2.72 -7.69
C TYR A 83 21.41 -3.73 -6.89
N THR A 84 21.75 -3.41 -5.65
CA THR A 84 22.56 -4.25 -4.74
C THR A 84 21.90 -4.44 -3.39
#